data_AF-G2HHV9-F1
#
_entry.id   AF-G2HHV9-F1
#
_cell.length_a   1.000
_cell.length_b   1.000
_cell.length_c   1.000
_cell.angle_alpha   90.00
_cell.angle_beta   90.00
_cell.angle_gamma   90.00
#
_symmetry.space_group_name_H-M   'P 1'
#
loop_
_entity.id
_entity.type
_entity.pdbx_description
1 polymer ?
#
loop_
_entity_poly.entity_id
_entity_poly.type
_entity_poly.pdbx_seq_one_letter_code
_entity_poly.pdbx_strand_id
1 'polypeptide(L)'
;MEAPDYEVLSVREQLFHERIRECIISTLLFATLYILCHIFLTRFKKPAEFTTVDDEDATVNKIALELCTFTLAIALGAVLLLPFSIISNEVLLSLPRNYYIQWLNGSLIHGLWNLVFLFSNLSLIFLMPFAYFFTESEGFAGSRKGVLGRVYETVVMLMLLTLLVLGMVWVASAIVDKNKANRESLYDFWEYYLPYLYSCISFLGVLLLLVCTPLGLARMFSVTGKLLVKPRLLEDLEEQLYCSAFEEAALTRRICNPTSCWLPLDMELLHRQVLALQTQRVLLEKRRKASA
;
A
#
# COMPACT_ATOMS: atom_id res chain seq x y z
N MET A 1 5.56 56.49 20.41
CA MET A 1 4.53 55.44 20.59
C MET A 1 4.56 54.47 19.40
N GLU A 2 5.76 54.10 18.91
CA GLU A 2 5.95 53.26 17.71
C GLU A 2 6.50 51.87 18.06
N ALA A 3 6.67 51.59 19.35
CA ALA A 3 7.28 50.36 19.81
C ALA A 3 6.46 49.06 19.66
N PRO A 4 5.15 49.06 19.90
CA PRO A 4 4.37 47.83 19.80
C PRO A 4 4.17 47.38 18.35
N ASP A 5 4.15 48.32 17.40
CA ASP A 5 3.87 48.01 15.99
C ASP A 5 5.04 47.32 15.30
N TYR A 6 6.30 47.61 15.70
CA TYR A 6 7.47 46.90 15.15
C TYR A 6 7.55 45.44 15.65
N GLU A 7 7.16 45.18 16.90
CA GLU A 7 7.16 43.81 17.45
C GLU A 7 6.09 42.97 16.75
N VAL A 8 4.89 43.51 16.56
CA VAL A 8 3.80 42.84 15.85
C VAL A 8 4.15 42.57 14.39
N LEU A 9 4.84 43.51 13.71
CA LEU A 9 5.30 43.29 12.34
C LEU A 9 6.32 42.15 12.26
N SER A 10 7.31 42.15 13.17
CA SER A 10 8.37 41.14 13.19
C SER A 10 7.86 39.73 13.51
N VAL A 11 6.89 39.58 14.42
CA VAL A 11 6.24 38.29 14.73
C VAL A 11 5.44 37.78 13.52
N ARG A 12 4.73 38.67 12.82
CA ARG A 12 3.98 38.30 11.61
C ARG A 12 4.90 37.85 10.48
N GLU A 13 6.03 38.53 10.28
CA GLU A 13 7.03 38.14 9.28
C GLU A 13 7.68 36.79 9.61
N GLN A 14 8.00 36.55 10.88
CA GLN A 14 8.51 35.25 11.33
C GLN A 14 7.50 34.12 11.06
N LEU A 15 6.23 34.28 11.46
CA LEU A 15 5.18 33.30 11.20
C LEU A 15 4.98 33.03 9.70
N PHE A 16 5.08 34.07 8.86
CA PHE A 16 4.97 33.93 7.41
C PHE A 16 6.13 33.09 6.84
N HIS A 17 7.37 33.37 7.26
CA HIS A 17 8.53 32.58 6.84
C HIS A 17 8.45 31.13 7.34
N GLU A 18 7.96 30.91 8.56
CA GLU A 18 7.73 29.55 9.07
C GLU A 18 6.68 28.81 8.25
N ARG A 19 5.55 29.45 7.93
CA ARG A 19 4.50 28.86 7.08
C ARG A 19 4.98 28.54 5.68
N ILE A 20 5.74 29.43 5.04
CA ILE A 20 6.31 29.16 3.73
C ILE A 20 7.24 27.96 3.79
N ARG A 21 8.12 27.93 4.79
CA ARG A 21 9.05 26.81 5.00
C ARG A 21 8.28 25.49 5.17
N GLU A 22 7.24 25.47 6.01
CA GLU A 22 6.37 24.30 6.21
C GLU A 22 5.73 23.83 4.89
N CYS A 23 5.17 24.77 4.11
CA CYS A 23 4.57 24.47 2.82
C CYS A 23 5.60 23.90 1.82
N ILE A 24 6.79 24.50 1.73
CA ILE A 24 7.85 24.04 0.83
C ILE A 24 8.26 22.60 1.18
N ILE A 25 8.54 22.34 2.45
CA ILE A 25 8.97 21.02 2.92
C ILE A 25 7.87 19.98 2.69
N SER A 26 6.62 20.31 3.04
CA SER A 26 5.48 19.41 2.85
C SER A 26 5.25 19.10 1.37
N THR A 27 5.39 20.11 0.49
CA THR A 27 5.25 19.92 -0.97
C THR A 27 6.37 19.06 -1.52
N LEU A 28 7.61 19.25 -1.08
CA LEU A 28 8.75 18.42 -1.50
C LEU A 28 8.57 16.97 -1.06
N LEU A 29 8.19 16.74 0.21
CA LEU A 29 7.92 15.41 0.72
C LEU A 29 6.81 14.74 -0.09
N PHE A 30 5.70 15.45 -0.32
CA PHE A 30 4.61 14.94 -1.14
C PHE A 30 5.04 14.62 -2.58
N ALA A 31 5.81 15.51 -3.22
CA ALA A 31 6.32 15.29 -4.58
C ALA A 31 7.22 14.05 -4.65
N THR A 32 8.09 13.83 -3.67
CA THR A 32 8.93 12.62 -3.63
C THR A 32 8.10 11.35 -3.47
N LEU A 33 7.10 11.35 -2.57
CA LEU A 33 6.17 10.23 -2.42
C LEU A 33 5.40 9.98 -3.71
N TYR A 34 4.92 11.04 -4.37
CA TYR A 34 4.21 10.95 -5.64
C TYR A 34 5.06 10.29 -6.73
N ILE A 35 6.31 10.74 -6.89
CA ILE A 35 7.25 10.17 -7.87
C ILE A 35 7.52 8.69 -7.57
N LEU A 36 7.73 8.33 -6.30
CA LEU A 36 7.92 6.94 -5.88
C LEU A 36 6.70 6.08 -6.20
N CYS A 37 5.49 6.58 -5.92
CA CYS A 37 4.24 5.92 -6.26
C CYS A 37 4.10 5.75 -7.77
N HIS A 38 4.36 6.79 -8.55
CA HIS A 38 4.30 6.76 -10.00
C HIS A 38 5.25 5.70 -10.57
N ILE A 39 6.50 5.65 -10.09
CA ILE A 39 7.48 4.62 -10.48
C ILE A 39 6.99 3.22 -10.08
N PHE A 40 6.41 3.07 -8.88
CA PHE A 40 5.87 1.79 -8.42
C PHE A 40 4.72 1.33 -9.33
N LEU A 41 3.69 2.15 -9.56
CA LEU A 41 2.58 1.82 -10.44
C LEU A 41 3.02 1.51 -11.86
N THR A 42 3.93 2.32 -12.44
CA THR A 42 4.44 2.09 -13.80
C THR A 42 5.30 0.82 -13.91
N ARG A 43 5.98 0.40 -12.84
CA ARG A 43 6.72 -0.87 -12.78
C ARG A 43 5.80 -2.09 -12.70
N PHE A 44 4.69 -2.00 -11.96
CA PHE A 44 3.74 -3.10 -11.78
C PHE A 44 2.68 -3.17 -12.88
N LYS A 45 2.36 -2.06 -13.55
CA LYS A 45 1.52 -2.04 -14.74
C LYS A 45 2.27 -2.72 -15.87
N LYS A 46 1.90 -3.98 -16.16
CA LYS A 46 2.45 -4.71 -17.31
C LYS A 46 2.26 -3.86 -18.58
N PRO A 47 3.24 -3.84 -19.52
CA PRO A 47 3.12 -3.14 -20.81
C PRO A 47 2.11 -3.81 -21.77
N ALA A 48 1.09 -4.50 -21.24
CA ALA A 48 0.18 -5.35 -21.97
C ALA A 48 -1.22 -4.73 -22.04
N GLU A 49 -1.34 -3.56 -22.65
CA GLU A 49 -2.61 -3.09 -23.26
C GLU A 49 -2.46 -1.84 -24.15
N PHE A 50 -1.24 -1.44 -24.52
CA PHE A 50 -1.01 -0.30 -25.44
C PHE A 50 -1.24 -0.66 -26.93
N THR A 51 -2.10 -1.65 -27.19
CA THR A 51 -2.61 -1.98 -28.52
C THR A 51 -4.13 -1.82 -28.56
N THR A 52 -4.68 -0.85 -27.83
CA THR A 52 -6.03 -0.35 -28.10
C THR A 52 -5.95 0.73 -29.16
N VAL A 53 -6.81 0.61 -30.16
CA VAL A 53 -6.76 1.28 -31.46
C VAL A 53 -7.18 2.77 -31.38
N ASP A 54 -7.44 3.32 -30.19
CA ASP A 54 -7.93 4.69 -29.96
C ASP A 54 -7.02 5.52 -29.03
N ASP A 55 -6.53 6.65 -29.55
CA ASP A 55 -5.64 7.59 -28.84
C ASP A 55 -6.37 8.25 -27.64
N GLU A 56 -7.69 8.44 -27.75
CA GLU A 56 -8.51 9.04 -26.70
C GLU A 56 -8.56 8.16 -25.44
N ASP A 57 -8.79 6.84 -25.57
CA ASP A 57 -8.80 5.90 -24.44
C ASP A 57 -7.45 5.80 -23.73
N ALA A 58 -6.36 5.88 -24.51
CA ALA A 58 -5.01 5.91 -23.95
C ALA A 58 -4.78 7.16 -23.09
N THR A 59 -5.25 8.33 -23.53
CA THR A 59 -5.14 9.57 -22.75
C THR A 59 -6.01 9.55 -21.49
N VAL A 60 -7.22 8.99 -21.56
CA VAL A 60 -8.13 8.84 -20.41
C VAL A 60 -7.53 7.92 -19.35
N ASN A 61 -7.03 6.75 -19.76
CA ASN A 61 -6.38 5.81 -18.86
C ASN A 61 -5.09 6.41 -18.24
N LYS A 62 -4.37 7.25 -18.98
CA LYS A 62 -3.22 7.99 -18.44
C LYS A 62 -3.65 8.97 -17.34
N ILE A 63 -4.66 9.80 -17.59
CA ILE A 63 -5.16 10.75 -16.60
C ILE A 63 -5.71 10.02 -15.37
N ALA A 64 -6.49 8.95 -15.56
CA ALA A 64 -6.99 8.12 -14.47
C ALA A 64 -5.84 7.51 -13.65
N LEU A 65 -4.76 7.07 -14.31
CA LEU A 65 -3.56 6.56 -13.64
C LEU A 65 -2.88 7.63 -12.77
N GLU A 66 -2.76 8.87 -13.25
CA GLU A 66 -2.19 9.98 -12.45
C GLU A 66 -3.05 10.26 -11.21
N LEU A 67 -4.38 10.26 -11.36
CA LEU A 67 -5.31 10.45 -10.23
C LEU A 67 -5.20 9.31 -9.20
N CYS A 68 -5.14 8.06 -9.65
CA CYS A 68 -4.92 6.90 -8.80
C CYS A 68 -3.52 6.91 -8.14
N THR A 69 -2.52 7.42 -8.83
CA THR A 69 -1.18 7.59 -8.27
C THR A 69 -1.18 8.64 -7.17
N PHE A 70 -1.89 9.75 -7.37
CA PHE A 70 -2.09 10.78 -6.37
C PHE A 70 -2.81 10.25 -5.12
N THR A 71 -3.89 9.47 -5.30
CA THR A 71 -4.61 8.86 -4.16
C THR A 71 -3.74 7.86 -3.40
N LEU A 72 -2.92 7.06 -4.10
CA LEU A 72 -1.96 6.17 -3.46
C LEU A 72 -0.89 6.93 -2.67
N ALA A 73 -0.36 8.03 -3.21
CA ALA A 73 0.64 8.86 -2.52
C ALA A 73 0.09 9.45 -1.21
N ILE A 74 -1.17 9.90 -1.21
CA ILE A 74 -1.84 10.40 0.00
C ILE A 74 -2.07 9.28 1.00
N ALA A 75 -2.52 8.11 0.55
CA ALA A 75 -2.73 6.96 1.42
C ALA A 75 -1.42 6.52 2.09
N LEU A 76 -0.31 6.47 1.35
CA LEU A 76 1.01 6.22 1.91
C LEU A 76 1.46 7.33 2.84
N GLY A 77 1.19 8.60 2.50
CA GLY A 77 1.44 9.74 3.38
C GLY A 77 0.70 9.62 4.71
N ALA A 78 -0.56 9.17 4.70
CA ALA A 78 -1.36 8.95 5.91
C ALA A 78 -0.81 7.81 6.79
N VAL A 79 -0.37 6.70 6.18
CA VAL A 79 0.25 5.59 6.90
C VAL A 79 1.61 5.98 7.48
N LEU A 80 2.41 6.76 6.74
CA LEU A 80 3.73 7.22 7.16
C LEU A 80 3.70 8.39 8.16
N LEU A 81 2.53 9.00 8.37
CA LEU A 81 2.39 10.20 9.19
C LEU A 81 2.72 9.94 10.67
N LEU A 82 2.21 8.83 11.21
CA LEU A 82 2.49 8.39 12.58
C LEU A 82 3.98 8.02 12.80
N PRO A 83 4.61 7.13 12.00
CA PRO A 83 6.01 6.81 12.19
C PRO A 83 6.91 8.03 11.96
N PHE A 84 6.58 8.90 11.02
CA PHE A 84 7.31 10.16 10.83
C PHE A 84 7.21 11.06 12.07
N SER A 85 6.04 11.16 12.69
CA SER A 85 5.84 11.95 13.92
C SER A 85 6.67 11.40 15.09
N ILE A 86 6.71 10.07 15.24
CA ILE A 86 7.50 9.40 16.28
C ILE A 86 8.99 9.62 16.06
N ILE A 87 9.48 9.34 14.85
CA ILE A 87 10.90 9.53 14.49
C ILE A 87 11.31 10.99 14.68
N SER A 88 10.45 11.92 14.28
CA SER A 88 10.73 13.36 14.43
C SER A 88 10.90 13.75 15.89
N ASN A 89 10.03 13.25 16.77
CA ASN A 89 10.11 13.51 18.20
C ASN A 89 11.37 12.89 18.83
N GLU A 90 11.72 11.66 18.47
CA GLU A 90 12.95 11.01 18.95
C GLU A 90 14.23 11.71 18.47
N VAL A 91 14.24 12.20 17.23
CA VAL A 91 15.37 12.95 16.67
C VAL A 91 15.57 14.29 17.39
N LEU A 92 14.47 15.00 17.73
CA LEU A 92 14.53 16.20 18.57
C LEU A 92 15.11 15.92 19.95
N LEU A 93 14.66 14.85 20.60
CA LEU A 93 15.14 14.46 21.94
C LEU A 93 16.60 14.00 21.92
N SER A 94 17.02 13.32 20.84
CA SER A 94 18.38 12.81 20.69
C SER A 94 19.42 13.91 20.41
N LEU A 95 19.02 15.03 19.80
CA LEU A 95 19.93 16.10 19.35
C LEU A 95 19.45 17.50 19.80
N PRO A 96 19.38 17.78 21.11
CA PRO A 96 18.76 18.99 21.65
C PRO A 96 19.50 20.30 21.31
N ARG A 97 20.76 20.25 20.89
CA ARG A 97 21.60 21.44 20.62
C ARG A 97 21.87 21.72 19.15
N ASN A 98 21.28 20.96 18.22
CA ASN A 98 21.60 21.10 16.81
C ASN A 98 20.61 22.05 16.11
N TYR A 99 21.06 23.27 15.78
CA TYR A 99 20.24 24.29 15.10
C TYR A 99 19.65 23.79 13.77
N TYR A 100 20.36 22.90 13.07
CA TYR A 100 19.92 22.32 11.79
C TYR A 100 18.76 21.33 11.89
N ILE A 101 18.33 20.93 13.08
CA ILE A 101 17.22 19.97 13.29
C ILE A 101 15.99 20.66 13.90
N GLN A 102 16.14 21.88 14.43
CA GLN A 102 15.05 22.65 15.04
C GLN A 102 13.94 23.06 14.06
N TRP A 103 14.17 22.98 12.74
CA TRP A 103 13.11 23.19 11.75
C TRP A 103 12.06 22.07 11.77
N LEU A 104 12.43 20.88 12.24
CA LEU A 104 11.53 19.76 12.46
C LEU A 104 10.79 20.01 13.76
N ASN A 105 9.78 20.88 13.73
CA ASN A 105 9.05 21.30 14.93
C ASN A 105 7.62 20.74 14.93
N GLY A 106 6.94 20.82 16.09
CA GLY A 106 5.55 20.38 16.23
C GLY A 106 4.58 21.08 15.28
N SER A 107 4.86 22.34 14.90
CA SER A 107 4.08 23.10 13.92
C SER A 107 4.09 22.46 12.52
N LEU A 108 5.27 21.97 12.08
CA LEU A 108 5.43 21.27 10.81
C LEU A 108 4.68 19.93 10.82
N ILE A 109 4.78 19.16 11.92
CA ILE A 109 4.05 17.89 12.06
C ILE A 109 2.55 18.14 11.98
N HIS A 110 2.05 19.13 12.71
CA HIS A 110 0.63 19.51 12.66
C HIS A 110 0.21 20.00 11.26
N GLY A 111 1.08 20.75 10.57
CA GLY A 111 0.87 21.16 9.18
C GLY A 111 0.75 19.97 8.23
N LEU A 112 1.62 18.96 8.38
CA LEU A 112 1.60 17.73 7.60
C LEU A 112 0.31 16.92 7.87
N TRP A 113 -0.09 16.78 9.14
CA TRP A 113 -1.36 16.16 9.53
C TRP A 113 -2.55 16.80 8.83
N ASN A 114 -2.65 18.13 8.88
CA ASN A 114 -3.76 18.85 8.28
C ASN A 114 -3.76 18.73 6.74
N LEU A 115 -2.58 18.78 6.12
CA LEU A 115 -2.43 18.65 4.67
C LEU A 115 -2.82 17.25 4.18
N VAL A 116 -2.34 16.20 4.85
CA VAL A 116 -2.70 14.81 4.51
C VAL A 116 -4.18 14.57 4.75
N PHE A 117 -4.75 15.11 5.83
CA PHE A 117 -6.18 15.02 6.11
C PHE A 117 -7.03 15.67 5.02
N LEU A 118 -6.70 16.90 4.62
CA LEU A 118 -7.38 17.62 3.56
C LEU A 118 -7.35 16.83 2.25
N PHE A 119 -6.17 16.39 1.84
CA PHE A 119 -5.99 15.63 0.60
C PHE A 119 -6.63 14.24 0.66
N SER A 120 -6.67 13.59 1.83
CA SER A 120 -7.34 12.30 2.01
C SER A 120 -8.85 12.43 1.81
N ASN A 121 -9.47 13.46 2.39
CA ASN A 121 -10.90 13.70 2.20
C ASN A 121 -11.23 14.09 0.74
N LEU A 122 -10.39 14.94 0.14
CA LEU A 122 -10.52 15.31 -1.27
C LEU A 122 -10.45 14.08 -2.18
N SER A 123 -9.48 13.20 -1.93
CA SER A 123 -9.26 12.02 -2.78
C SER A 123 -10.33 10.94 -2.63
N LEU A 124 -10.82 10.70 -1.40
CA LEU A 124 -11.89 9.74 -1.14
C LEU A 124 -13.23 10.19 -1.70
N ILE A 125 -13.59 11.47 -1.54
CA ILE A 125 -14.91 11.98 -1.93
C ILE A 125 -14.97 12.32 -3.42
N PHE A 126 -13.89 12.89 -3.98
CA PHE A 126 -13.92 13.42 -5.34
C PHE A 126 -13.05 12.62 -6.32
N LEU A 127 -11.75 12.43 -6.04
CA LEU A 127 -10.83 11.89 -7.06
C LEU A 127 -11.09 10.43 -7.40
N MET A 128 -11.35 9.55 -6.43
CA MET A 128 -11.60 8.13 -6.69
C MET A 128 -12.91 7.90 -7.48
N PRO A 129 -14.06 8.47 -7.06
CA PRO A 129 -15.29 8.37 -7.85
C PRO A 129 -15.14 8.98 -9.24
N PHE A 130 -14.45 10.13 -9.35
CA PHE A 130 -14.16 10.74 -10.65
C PHE A 130 -13.33 9.81 -11.54
N ALA A 131 -12.24 9.24 -11.05
CA ALA A 131 -11.39 8.34 -11.83
C ALA A 131 -12.17 7.12 -12.36
N TYR A 132 -13.06 6.54 -11.54
CA TYR A 132 -13.90 5.42 -11.92
C TYR A 132 -14.90 5.78 -13.04
N PHE A 133 -15.70 6.84 -12.84
CA PHE A 133 -16.66 7.26 -13.86
C PHE A 133 -15.95 7.75 -15.12
N PHE A 134 -14.76 8.34 -15.00
CA PHE A 134 -14.00 8.84 -16.14
C PHE A 134 -13.44 7.73 -17.02
N THR A 135 -13.02 6.62 -16.44
CA THR A 135 -12.66 5.44 -17.23
C THR A 135 -13.86 4.78 -17.92
N GLU A 136 -15.06 4.87 -17.32
CA GLU A 136 -16.28 4.24 -17.86
C GLU A 136 -17.04 5.14 -18.86
N SER A 137 -16.89 6.47 -18.76
CA SER A 137 -17.62 7.42 -19.61
C SER A 137 -17.25 7.27 -21.09
N GLU A 138 -18.23 7.31 -22.00
CA GLU A 138 -18.01 7.28 -23.46
C GLU A 138 -18.19 8.68 -24.10
N GLY A 139 -18.73 9.64 -23.35
CA GLY A 139 -19.09 10.98 -23.79
C GLY A 139 -20.54 11.04 -24.30
N PHE A 140 -21.24 12.16 -24.06
CA PHE A 140 -22.62 12.33 -24.50
C PHE A 140 -22.77 12.19 -26.03
N ALA A 141 -23.76 11.39 -26.45
CA ALA A 141 -24.14 11.24 -27.84
C ALA A 141 -24.45 12.61 -28.48
N GLY A 142 -23.58 13.08 -29.38
CA GLY A 142 -23.70 14.38 -30.06
C GLY A 142 -22.75 15.48 -29.57
N SER A 143 -21.98 15.25 -28.50
CA SER A 143 -20.91 16.17 -28.08
C SER A 143 -19.68 16.04 -29.00
N ARG A 144 -18.87 17.10 -29.12
CA ARG A 144 -17.59 17.02 -29.87
C ARG A 144 -16.76 15.87 -29.29
N LYS A 145 -16.39 14.91 -30.15
CA LYS A 145 -15.48 13.81 -29.80
C LYS A 145 -14.22 14.38 -29.15
N GLY A 146 -13.85 13.82 -28.01
CA GLY A 146 -12.70 14.26 -27.23
C GLY A 146 -12.89 14.09 -25.72
N VAL A 147 -11.76 14.11 -25.02
CA VAL A 147 -11.65 13.92 -23.57
C VAL A 147 -12.56 14.84 -22.76
N LEU A 148 -12.79 16.07 -23.22
CA LEU A 148 -13.61 17.05 -22.50
C LEU A 148 -15.09 16.62 -22.42
N GLY A 149 -15.62 15.97 -23.45
CA GLY A 149 -17.00 15.44 -23.44
C GLY A 149 -17.20 14.37 -22.38
N ARG A 150 -16.20 13.50 -22.22
CA ARG A 150 -16.13 12.48 -21.16
C ARG A 150 -16.05 13.13 -19.78
N VAL A 151 -15.21 14.15 -19.60
CA VAL A 151 -15.16 14.92 -18.34
C VAL A 151 -16.53 15.52 -17.99
N TYR A 152 -17.24 16.13 -18.94
CA TYR A 152 -18.58 16.67 -18.66
C TYR A 152 -19.57 15.58 -18.22
N GLU A 153 -19.57 14.42 -18.87
CA GLU A 153 -20.41 13.29 -18.46
C GLU A 153 -20.10 12.85 -17.03
N THR A 154 -18.82 12.69 -16.68
CA THR A 154 -18.43 12.29 -15.33
C THR A 154 -18.83 13.29 -14.27
N VAL A 155 -18.68 14.60 -14.54
CA VAL A 155 -19.08 15.64 -13.60
C VAL A 155 -20.59 15.61 -13.39
N VAL A 156 -21.37 15.40 -14.45
CA VAL A 156 -22.83 15.24 -14.33
C VAL A 156 -23.17 13.98 -13.53
N MET A 157 -22.50 12.85 -13.77
CA MET A 157 -22.71 11.62 -12.99
C MET A 157 -22.36 11.80 -11.51
N LEU A 158 -21.28 12.52 -11.19
CA LEU A 158 -20.92 12.86 -9.81
C LEU A 158 -21.94 13.79 -9.16
N MET A 159 -22.46 14.78 -9.89
CA MET A 159 -23.53 15.65 -9.39
C MET A 159 -24.81 14.85 -9.13
N LEU A 160 -25.18 13.94 -10.01
CA LEU A 160 -26.33 13.05 -9.80
C LEU A 160 -26.10 12.09 -8.62
N LEU A 161 -24.89 11.54 -8.48
CA LEU A 161 -24.53 10.67 -7.36
C LEU A 161 -24.61 11.42 -6.02
N THR A 162 -24.08 12.64 -5.95
CA THR A 162 -24.16 13.48 -4.74
C THR A 162 -25.61 13.85 -4.40
N LEU A 163 -26.42 14.24 -5.39
CA LEU A 163 -27.86 14.48 -5.21
C LEU A 163 -28.60 13.22 -4.76
N LEU A 164 -28.27 12.05 -5.31
CA LEU A 164 -28.83 10.77 -4.91
C LEU A 164 -28.49 10.45 -3.45
N VAL A 165 -27.22 10.58 -3.05
CA VAL A 165 -26.78 10.36 -1.66
C VAL A 165 -27.48 11.35 -0.72
N LEU A 166 -27.55 12.63 -1.06
CA LEU A 166 -28.28 13.63 -0.29
C LEU A 166 -29.77 13.29 -0.18
N GLY A 167 -30.40 12.84 -1.26
CA GLY A 167 -31.79 12.39 -1.26
C GLY A 167 -32.02 11.16 -0.38
N MET A 168 -31.14 10.15 -0.46
CA MET A 168 -31.20 8.96 0.39
C MET A 168 -31.04 9.30 1.87
N VAL A 169 -30.11 10.21 2.19
CA VAL A 169 -29.93 10.64 3.57
C VAL A 169 -31.11 11.48 4.05
N TRP A 170 -31.66 12.35 3.23
CA TRP A 170 -32.88 13.11 3.55
C TRP A 170 -34.07 12.18 3.83
N VAL A 171 -34.27 11.14 3.01
CA VAL A 171 -35.30 10.12 3.25
C VAL A 171 -35.03 9.35 4.54
N ALA A 172 -33.77 8.97 4.81
CA ALA A 172 -33.39 8.29 6.05
C ALA A 172 -33.68 9.15 7.29
N SER A 173 -33.34 10.44 7.26
CA SER A 173 -33.66 11.40 8.32
C SER A 173 -35.17 11.55 8.53
N ALA A 174 -35.96 11.61 7.45
CA ALA A 174 -37.42 11.70 7.55
C ALA A 174 -38.07 10.46 8.20
N ILE A 175 -37.47 9.28 8.05
CA ILE A 175 -37.94 8.04 8.70
C ILE A 175 -37.64 8.07 10.21
N VAL A 176 -36.50 8.66 10.60
CA VAL A 176 -36.03 8.73 12.00
C VAL A 176 -36.74 9.85 12.77
N ASP A 177 -36.88 11.04 12.17
CA ASP A 177 -37.48 12.21 12.82
C ASP A 177 -38.98 12.33 12.52
N LYS A 178 -39.80 11.65 13.33
CA LYS A 178 -41.27 11.70 13.22
C LYS A 178 -41.93 13.02 13.65
N ASN A 179 -41.19 14.07 14.07
CA ASN A 179 -41.85 15.21 14.74
C ASN A 179 -41.23 16.63 14.63
N LYS A 180 -40.39 16.98 13.64
CA LYS A 180 -39.90 18.36 13.50
C LYS A 180 -39.94 18.92 12.07
N ALA A 181 -40.31 20.20 12.00
CA ALA A 181 -40.67 20.94 10.80
C ALA A 181 -39.53 21.08 9.78
N ASN A 182 -39.90 20.85 8.52
CA ASN A 182 -39.10 20.51 7.34
C ASN A 182 -38.09 21.58 6.83
N ARG A 183 -37.72 22.59 7.62
CA ARG A 183 -36.75 23.65 7.22
C ARG A 183 -35.57 23.82 8.17
N GLU A 184 -35.66 23.33 9.42
CA GLU A 184 -34.52 23.28 10.34
C GLU A 184 -33.64 22.05 10.08
N SER A 185 -34.17 21.03 9.42
CA SER A 185 -33.46 19.77 9.19
C SER A 185 -32.23 19.89 8.30
N LEU A 186 -32.15 20.84 7.36
CA LEU A 186 -30.96 21.04 6.51
C LEU A 186 -29.81 21.74 7.25
N TYR A 187 -30.14 22.64 8.18
CA TYR A 187 -29.15 23.32 9.01
C TYR A 187 -28.67 22.38 10.12
N ASP A 188 -29.59 21.66 10.76
CA ASP A 188 -29.29 20.53 11.64
C ASP A 188 -28.51 19.44 10.90
N PHE A 189 -28.72 19.24 9.59
CA PHE A 189 -27.94 18.27 8.81
C PHE A 189 -26.46 18.66 8.68
N TRP A 190 -26.20 19.93 8.40
CA TRP A 190 -24.85 20.47 8.27
C TRP A 190 -24.09 20.45 9.60
N GLU A 191 -24.77 20.73 10.71
CA GLU A 191 -24.12 20.87 12.02
C GLU A 191 -24.16 19.58 12.86
N TYR A 192 -25.28 18.84 12.82
CA TYR A 192 -25.50 17.62 13.61
C TYR A 192 -25.14 16.34 12.85
N TYR A 193 -25.56 16.18 11.59
CA TYR A 193 -25.40 14.92 10.85
C TYR A 193 -24.06 14.77 10.11
N LEU A 194 -23.42 15.87 9.68
CA LEU A 194 -22.10 15.85 9.03
C LEU A 194 -21.01 15.20 9.92
N PRO A 195 -20.95 15.47 11.24
CA PRO A 195 -20.09 14.73 12.17
C PRO A 195 -20.41 13.23 12.27
N TYR A 196 -21.70 12.84 12.27
CA TYR A 196 -22.09 11.43 12.33
C TYR A 196 -21.81 10.68 11.03
N LEU A 197 -22.00 11.32 9.87
CA LEU A 197 -21.62 10.76 8.57
C LEU A 197 -20.10 10.61 8.47
N TYR A 198 -19.36 11.63 8.89
CA TYR A 198 -17.91 11.55 8.99
C TYR A 198 -17.47 10.42 9.95
N SER A 199 -18.14 10.27 11.09
CA SER A 199 -17.90 9.18 12.03
C SER A 199 -18.25 7.80 11.45
N CYS A 200 -19.32 7.70 10.65
CA CYS A 200 -19.72 6.45 10.01
C CYS A 200 -18.75 6.04 8.89
N ILE A 201 -18.32 7.01 8.06
CA ILE A 201 -17.29 6.82 7.04
C ILE A 201 -15.96 6.43 7.70
N SER A 202 -15.59 7.09 8.79
CA SER A 202 -14.39 6.76 9.56
C SER A 202 -14.49 5.36 10.19
N PHE A 203 -15.63 5.00 10.78
CA PHE A 203 -15.87 3.68 11.35
C PHE A 203 -15.82 2.56 10.31
N LEU A 204 -16.49 2.75 9.16
CA LEU A 204 -16.40 1.84 8.02
C LEU A 204 -14.97 1.76 7.47
N GLY A 205 -14.26 2.89 7.42
CA GLY A 205 -12.86 2.94 7.04
C GLY A 205 -11.95 2.14 7.99
N VAL A 206 -12.17 2.26 9.30
CA VAL A 206 -11.43 1.49 10.32
C VAL A 206 -11.78 0.00 10.24
N LEU A 207 -13.06 -0.37 10.03
CA LEU A 207 -13.46 -1.76 9.81
C LEU A 207 -12.81 -2.34 8.55
N LEU A 208 -12.80 -1.58 7.45
CA LEU A 208 -12.12 -1.96 6.22
C LEU A 208 -10.62 -2.12 6.45
N LEU A 209 -9.96 -1.21 7.16
CA LEU A 209 -8.54 -1.37 7.53
C LEU A 209 -8.33 -2.62 8.39
N LEU A 210 -9.16 -2.85 9.40
CA LEU A 210 -9.08 -4.01 10.28
C LEU A 210 -9.20 -5.35 9.52
N VAL A 211 -10.01 -5.39 8.45
CA VAL A 211 -10.14 -6.57 7.58
C VAL A 211 -9.00 -6.62 6.54
N CYS A 212 -8.63 -5.49 5.96
CA CYS A 212 -7.63 -5.41 4.90
C CYS A 212 -6.19 -5.59 5.42
N THR A 213 -5.88 -5.21 6.65
CA THR A 213 -4.55 -5.39 7.26
C THR A 213 -4.15 -6.87 7.42
N PRO A 214 -4.97 -7.77 8.00
CA PRO A 214 -4.62 -9.19 8.09
C PRO A 214 -4.60 -9.86 6.71
N LEU A 215 -5.49 -9.48 5.79
CA LEU A 215 -5.48 -9.98 4.41
C LEU A 215 -4.21 -9.53 3.66
N GLY A 216 -3.83 -8.26 3.80
CA GLY A 216 -2.63 -7.68 3.20
C GLY A 216 -1.35 -8.30 3.76
N LEU A 217 -1.27 -8.49 5.09
CA LEU A 217 -0.17 -9.19 5.73
C LEU A 217 -0.09 -10.65 5.26
N ALA A 218 -1.20 -11.38 5.22
CA ALA A 218 -1.21 -12.76 4.73
C ALA A 218 -0.74 -12.87 3.27
N ARG A 219 -1.14 -11.91 2.41
CA ARG A 219 -0.68 -11.85 1.02
C ARG A 219 0.79 -11.46 0.90
N MET A 220 1.26 -10.50 1.70
CA MET A 220 2.68 -10.14 1.74
C MET A 220 3.53 -11.29 2.29
N PHE A 221 3.12 -12.00 3.34
CA PHE A 221 3.82 -13.19 3.82
C PHE A 221 3.80 -14.33 2.78
N SER A 222 2.73 -14.49 2.02
CA SER A 222 2.67 -15.46 0.93
C SER A 222 3.60 -15.10 -0.24
N VAL A 223 3.68 -13.82 -0.61
CA VAL A 223 4.56 -13.32 -1.68
C VAL A 223 6.02 -13.31 -1.23
N THR A 224 6.28 -12.86 -0.01
CA THR A 224 7.58 -12.96 0.66
C THR A 224 8.00 -14.41 0.80
N GLY A 225 7.12 -15.35 1.15
CA GLY A 225 7.43 -16.79 1.17
C GLY A 225 7.69 -17.41 -0.21
N LYS A 226 7.33 -16.72 -1.30
CA LYS A 226 7.71 -17.09 -2.68
C LYS A 226 9.04 -16.46 -3.11
N LEU A 227 9.38 -15.27 -2.58
CA LEU A 227 10.59 -14.50 -2.93
C LEU A 227 11.79 -14.81 -2.01
N LEU A 228 11.56 -14.89 -0.70
CA LEU A 228 12.41 -15.63 0.23
C LEU A 228 12.16 -17.10 -0.07
N VAL A 229 13.01 -17.65 -0.94
CA VAL A 229 13.24 -19.08 -1.09
C VAL A 229 13.04 -19.72 0.27
N LYS A 230 11.93 -20.47 0.45
CA LYS A 230 11.73 -21.35 1.61
C LYS A 230 13.08 -21.99 1.84
N PRO A 231 13.78 -21.80 2.98
CA PRO A 231 15.04 -22.49 3.16
C PRO A 231 14.68 -23.98 3.16
N ARG A 232 14.86 -24.64 2.01
CA ARG A 232 14.86 -26.09 1.84
C ARG A 232 16.06 -26.72 2.58
N LEU A 233 16.57 -26.03 3.59
CA LEU A 233 17.81 -26.35 4.27
C LEU A 233 17.56 -27.34 5.41
N LEU A 234 16.34 -27.36 5.98
CA LEU A 234 16.08 -28.08 7.23
C LEU A 234 15.08 -29.22 7.10
N GLU A 235 14.13 -29.16 6.17
CA GLU A 235 12.99 -30.10 6.15
C GLU A 235 13.20 -31.36 5.29
N ASP A 236 14.38 -31.54 4.68
CA ASP A 236 14.63 -32.71 3.80
C ASP A 236 16.07 -33.26 3.90
N LEU A 237 17.01 -32.56 4.56
CA LEU A 237 18.41 -33.01 4.64
C LEU A 237 18.56 -34.21 5.59
N GLU A 238 17.84 -34.21 6.71
CA GLU A 238 17.92 -35.29 7.70
C GLU A 238 17.22 -36.56 7.21
N GLU A 239 16.04 -36.43 6.61
CA GLU A 239 15.30 -37.55 6.01
C GLU A 239 16.09 -38.19 4.85
N GLN A 240 16.69 -37.39 3.96
CA GLN A 240 17.57 -37.89 2.90
C GLN A 240 18.84 -38.57 3.43
N LEU A 241 19.41 -38.10 4.54
CA LEU A 241 20.58 -38.71 5.17
C LEU A 241 20.24 -40.05 5.84
N TYR A 242 19.06 -40.17 6.45
CA TYR A 242 18.56 -41.43 6.99
C TYR A 242 18.26 -42.46 5.89
N CYS A 243 17.57 -42.06 4.82
CA CYS A 243 17.25 -42.95 3.71
C CYS A 243 18.52 -43.47 3.01
N SER A 244 19.49 -42.58 2.73
CA SER A 244 20.76 -42.99 2.11
C SER A 244 21.61 -43.90 3.01
N ALA A 245 21.64 -43.65 4.33
CA ALA A 245 22.32 -44.54 5.28
C ALA A 245 21.65 -45.92 5.37
N PHE A 246 20.33 -45.98 5.27
CA PHE A 246 19.59 -47.25 5.29
C PHE A 246 19.82 -48.07 4.02
N GLU A 247 19.82 -47.43 2.84
CA GLU A 247 20.14 -48.07 1.56
C GLU A 247 21.57 -48.60 1.52
N GLU A 248 22.54 -47.84 2.03
CA GLU A 248 23.93 -48.29 2.19
C GLU A 248 23.99 -49.56 3.06
N ALA A 249 23.37 -49.55 4.25
CA ALA A 249 23.38 -50.70 5.16
C ALA A 249 22.68 -51.94 4.55
N ALA A 250 21.63 -51.75 3.77
CA ALA A 250 20.94 -52.84 3.06
C ALA A 250 21.83 -53.44 1.95
N LEU A 251 22.52 -52.60 1.16
CA LEU A 251 23.41 -53.03 0.09
C LEU A 251 24.67 -53.70 0.64
N THR A 252 25.28 -53.17 1.71
CA THR A 252 26.44 -53.79 2.37
C THR A 252 26.10 -55.18 2.91
N ARG A 253 24.88 -55.36 3.47
CA ARG A 253 24.42 -56.69 3.92
C ARG A 253 24.23 -57.67 2.75
N ARG A 254 23.73 -57.20 1.60
CA ARG A 254 23.62 -58.01 0.38
C ARG A 254 25.00 -58.42 -0.18
N ILE A 255 26.01 -57.56 -0.03
CA ILE A 255 27.40 -57.86 -0.41
C ILE A 255 28.04 -58.87 0.55
N CYS A 256 27.86 -58.71 1.87
CA CYS A 256 28.47 -59.58 2.87
C CYS A 256 27.80 -60.96 2.97
N ASN A 257 26.56 -61.11 2.51
CA ASN A 257 25.82 -62.38 2.59
C ASN A 257 25.18 -62.74 1.23
N PRO A 258 25.97 -63.27 0.27
CA PRO A 258 25.53 -63.52 -1.11
C PRO A 258 24.66 -64.78 -1.27
N THR A 259 23.93 -65.21 -0.24
CA THR A 259 23.26 -66.52 -0.20
C THR A 259 21.82 -66.55 -0.73
N SER A 260 21.37 -65.54 -1.49
CA SER A 260 20.11 -65.64 -2.25
C SER A 260 20.42 -65.90 -3.72
N CYS A 261 20.30 -67.17 -4.08
CA CYS A 261 20.17 -67.67 -5.44
C CYS A 261 19.17 -66.82 -6.25
N TRP A 262 19.35 -66.75 -7.58
CA TRP A 262 18.48 -66.08 -8.57
C TRP A 262 18.76 -64.60 -8.89
N LEU A 263 19.98 -64.28 -9.36
CA LEU A 263 20.26 -63.38 -10.51
C LEU A 263 21.80 -63.33 -10.74
N PRO A 264 22.31 -63.13 -11.96
CA PRO A 264 23.72 -62.81 -12.16
C PRO A 264 23.95 -61.39 -11.63
N LEU A 265 24.32 -61.29 -10.35
CA LEU A 265 24.56 -60.01 -9.71
C LEU A 265 25.98 -59.56 -10.04
N ASP A 266 26.10 -58.52 -10.87
CA ASP A 266 27.37 -57.90 -11.18
C ASP A 266 27.92 -57.19 -9.93
N MET A 267 28.79 -57.89 -9.21
CA MET A 267 29.40 -57.43 -7.96
C MET A 267 30.17 -56.11 -8.15
N GLU A 268 30.70 -55.87 -9.35
CA GLU A 268 31.44 -54.65 -9.63
C GLU A 268 30.52 -53.44 -9.80
N LEU A 269 29.33 -53.63 -10.38
CA LEU A 269 28.29 -52.61 -10.43
C LEU A 269 27.76 -52.27 -9.03
N LEU A 270 27.55 -53.28 -8.19
CA LEU A 270 27.06 -53.11 -6.83
C LEU A 270 28.08 -52.37 -5.95
N HIS A 271 29.36 -52.70 -6.09
CA HIS A 271 30.45 -52.01 -5.38
C HIS A 271 30.56 -50.54 -5.82
N ARG A 272 30.39 -50.26 -7.13
CA ARG A 272 30.33 -48.88 -7.66
C ARG A 272 29.12 -48.10 -7.11
N GLN A 273 27.95 -48.74 -6.98
CA GLN A 273 26.76 -48.10 -6.40
C GLN A 273 26.94 -47.75 -4.92
N VAL A 274 27.53 -48.66 -4.13
CA VAL A 274 27.84 -48.38 -2.71
C VAL A 274 28.82 -47.21 -2.59
N LEU A 275 29.88 -47.20 -3.41
CA LEU A 275 30.88 -46.14 -3.39
C LEU A 275 30.27 -44.79 -3.79
N ALA A 276 29.38 -44.76 -4.79
CA ALA A 276 28.64 -43.56 -5.17
C ALA A 276 27.76 -43.03 -4.03
N LEU A 277 26.99 -43.90 -3.36
CA LEU A 277 26.15 -43.53 -2.22
C LEU A 277 26.97 -42.98 -1.03
N GLN A 278 28.13 -43.57 -0.76
CA GLN A 278 29.06 -43.08 0.25
C GLN A 278 29.56 -41.66 -0.06
N THR A 279 29.94 -41.39 -1.31
CA THR A 279 30.37 -40.04 -1.70
C THR A 279 29.25 -39.00 -1.56
N GLN A 280 28.03 -39.38 -1.92
CA GLN A 280 26.84 -38.53 -1.78
C GLN A 280 26.56 -38.22 -0.31
N ARG A 281 26.64 -39.22 0.58
CA ARG A 281 26.47 -39.04 2.02
C ARG A 281 27.50 -38.08 2.62
N VAL A 282 28.79 -38.24 2.30
CA VAL A 282 29.86 -37.34 2.78
C VAL A 282 29.64 -35.89 2.32
N LEU A 283 29.15 -35.70 1.10
CA LEU A 283 28.81 -34.37 0.58
C LEU A 283 27.62 -33.75 1.35
N LEU A 284 26.60 -34.53 1.66
CA LEU A 284 25.44 -34.09 2.44
C LEU A 284 25.81 -33.80 3.90
N GLU A 285 26.68 -34.61 4.53
CA GLU A 285 27.21 -34.35 5.87
C GLU A 285 28.04 -33.07 5.94
N LYS A 286 28.86 -32.78 4.91
CA LYS A 286 29.58 -31.51 4.80
C LYS A 286 28.63 -30.33 4.69
N ARG A 287 27.53 -30.46 3.92
CA ARG A 287 26.48 -29.44 3.84
C ARG A 287 25.77 -29.24 5.18
N ARG A 288 25.46 -30.32 5.91
CA ARG A 288 24.89 -30.26 7.27
C ARG A 288 25.77 -29.46 8.23
N LYS A 289 27.08 -29.70 8.20
CA LYS A 289 28.06 -28.98 9.04
C LYS A 289 28.25 -27.51 8.64
N ALA A 290 27.97 -27.16 7.39
CA ALA A 290 28.02 -25.77 6.91
C ALA A 290 26.72 -24.99 7.20
N SER A 291 25.62 -25.70 7.50
CA SER A 291 24.32 -25.13 7.84
C SER A 291 24.04 -25.04 9.35
N ALA A 292 24.90 -25.61 10.19
CA ALA A 292 24.86 -25.50 11.66
C ALA A 292 25.82 -24.40 12.13
#